data_AF-Q4RIG7-F1
#
_entry.id   AF-Q4RIG7-F1
#
_cell.length_a   1.000
_cell.length_b   1.000
_cell.length_c   1.000
_cell.angle_alpha   90.00
_cell.angle_beta   90.00
_cell.angle_gamma   90.00
#
_symmetry.space_group_name_H-M   'P 1'
#
loop_
_entity.id
_entity.type
_entity.pdbx_description
1 polymer ?
#
loop_
_entity_poly.entity_id
_entity_poly.type
_entity_poly.pdbx_seq_one_letter_code
_entity_poly.pdbx_strand_id
1 'polypeptide(L)'
;YISVETAIAVASVLGNVLVVLVVCVNRALHNATFCFIVSLAVADIAVGVLVIPLAIIINQGLNTQFYTCLLLSCLLLIITQCSIFSLLAIAIDRYLRVKIPTSEIVCQFTAVMSMDYMVYFNFFAWVVAPLTIMIALYAEVFWLIRRQLNRRAKATADGERYYRKELKLAKSLALVVFLFALCWLPIHIMNCITFFCKSCQVPKYIMYVGIFMSHVNSALNPMVYAFRIKRFRISVVQITKRCMSCRPGEP
;
A
#
# COMPACT_ATOMS: atom_id res chain seq x y z
N TYR A 1 1.82 13.56 15.83
CA TYR A 1 2.39 13.11 14.54
C TYR A 1 3.30 11.90 14.76
N ILE A 2 4.48 12.07 15.35
CA ILE A 2 5.50 11.01 15.53
C ILE A 2 4.93 9.74 16.19
N SER A 3 4.30 9.83 17.36
CA SER A 3 3.80 8.64 18.08
C SER A 3 2.76 7.84 17.28
N VAL A 4 1.95 8.51 16.48
CA VAL A 4 0.93 7.87 15.62
C VAL A 4 1.60 7.14 14.46
N GLU A 5 2.55 7.80 13.78
CA GLU A 5 3.33 7.19 12.69
C GLU A 5 4.14 5.99 13.19
N THR A 6 4.78 6.09 14.36
CA THR A 6 5.53 4.97 14.95
C THR A 6 4.61 3.78 15.26
N ALA A 7 3.40 4.03 15.78
CA ALA A 7 2.43 2.97 16.03
C ALA A 7 1.96 2.28 14.72
N ILE A 8 1.71 3.07 13.67
CA ILE A 8 1.34 2.55 12.34
C ILE A 8 2.49 1.72 11.75
N ALA A 9 3.73 2.19 11.86
CA ALA A 9 4.93 1.47 11.39
C ALA A 9 5.07 0.11 12.08
N VAL A 10 4.99 0.08 13.41
CA VAL A 10 5.09 -1.17 14.18
C VAL A 10 3.96 -2.14 13.80
N ALA A 11 2.72 -1.65 13.71
CA ALA A 11 1.58 -2.48 13.31
C ALA A 11 1.73 -3.04 11.89
N SER A 12 2.20 -2.22 10.94
CA SER A 12 2.46 -2.63 9.55
C SER A 12 3.52 -3.73 9.48
N VAL A 13 4.66 -3.53 10.14
CA VAL A 13 5.77 -4.50 10.12
C VAL A 13 5.35 -5.81 10.75
N LEU A 14 4.79 -5.80 11.96
CA LEU A 14 4.38 -7.02 12.66
C LEU A 14 3.30 -7.79 11.90
N GLY A 15 2.29 -7.07 11.39
CA GLY A 15 1.19 -7.68 10.64
C GLY A 15 1.66 -8.33 9.35
N ASN A 16 2.51 -7.65 8.57
CA ASN A 16 2.95 -8.16 7.28
C ASN A 16 4.05 -9.24 7.41
N VAL A 17 4.91 -9.18 8.44
CA VAL A 17 5.81 -10.29 8.79
C VAL A 17 4.99 -11.55 9.11
N LEU A 18 3.89 -11.41 9.85
CA LEU A 18 2.99 -12.53 10.14
C LEU A 18 2.37 -13.09 8.85
N VAL A 19 1.98 -12.25 7.88
CA VAL A 19 1.45 -12.69 6.58
C VAL A 19 2.48 -13.55 5.84
N VAL A 20 3.73 -13.09 5.74
CA VAL A 20 4.82 -13.83 5.09
C VAL A 20 5.05 -15.16 5.81
N LEU A 21 5.17 -15.15 7.14
CA LEU A 21 5.35 -16.36 7.95
C LEU A 21 4.21 -17.38 7.74
N VAL A 22 2.95 -16.93 7.77
CA VAL A 22 1.78 -17.81 7.59
C VAL A 22 1.81 -18.51 6.24
N VAL A 23 2.12 -17.78 5.16
CA VAL A 23 2.16 -18.35 3.80
C VAL A 23 3.35 -19.30 3.65
N CYS A 24 4.55 -18.92 4.13
CA CYS A 24 5.74 -19.75 4.02
C CYS A 24 5.67 -21.04 4.85
N VAL A 25 5.01 -21.01 6.01
CA VAL A 25 4.86 -22.19 6.90
C VAL A 25 3.76 -23.12 6.38
N ASN A 26 2.66 -22.59 5.87
CA ASN A 26 1.53 -23.41 5.43
C ASN A 26 1.58 -23.70 3.93
N ARG A 27 2.11 -24.87 3.56
CA ARG A 27 2.11 -25.37 2.17
C ARG A 27 0.74 -25.37 1.50
N ALA A 28 -0.37 -25.45 2.24
CA ALA A 28 -1.73 -25.37 1.69
C ALA A 28 -2.10 -23.97 1.15
N LEU A 29 -1.24 -22.98 1.39
CA LEU A 29 -1.34 -21.61 0.89
C LEU A 29 -0.36 -21.33 -0.25
N HIS A 30 0.43 -22.29 -0.73
CA HIS A 30 1.35 -22.07 -1.86
C HIS A 30 0.60 -22.10 -3.20
N ASN A 31 0.08 -20.95 -3.62
CA ASN A 31 -0.49 -20.74 -4.95
C ASN A 31 -0.17 -19.34 -5.48
N ALA A 32 -0.44 -19.08 -6.76
CA ALA A 32 -0.12 -17.81 -7.41
C ALA A 32 -0.69 -16.58 -6.66
N THR A 33 -1.95 -16.66 -6.18
CA THR A 33 -2.60 -15.58 -5.42
C THR A 33 -1.85 -15.24 -4.13
N PHE A 34 -1.41 -16.25 -3.39
CA PHE A 34 -0.67 -16.03 -2.15
C PHE A 34 0.78 -15.57 -2.38
N CYS A 35 1.40 -15.92 -3.51
CA CYS A 35 2.68 -15.33 -3.91
C CYS A 35 2.57 -13.81 -4.13
N PHE A 36 1.48 -13.34 -4.77
CA PHE A 36 1.21 -11.90 -4.89
C PHE A 36 0.95 -11.25 -3.52
N ILE A 37 0.24 -11.93 -2.62
CA ILE A 37 0.02 -11.44 -1.24
C ILE A 37 1.35 -11.32 -0.46
N VAL A 38 2.27 -12.27 -0.63
CA VAL A 38 3.62 -12.19 -0.03
C VAL A 38 4.42 -11.03 -0.61
N SER A 39 4.39 -10.84 -1.94
CA SER A 39 5.06 -9.69 -2.57
C SER A 39 4.51 -8.35 -2.07
N LEU A 40 3.20 -8.24 -1.89
CA LEU A 40 2.56 -7.06 -1.30
C LEU A 40 2.97 -6.86 0.16
N ALA A 41 3.00 -7.93 0.96
CA ALA A 41 3.42 -7.88 2.36
C ALA A 41 4.89 -7.43 2.50
N VAL A 42 5.80 -7.87 1.62
CA VAL A 42 7.20 -7.41 1.61
C VAL A 42 7.30 -5.91 1.31
N ALA A 43 6.49 -5.40 0.38
CA ALA A 43 6.41 -3.96 0.10
C ALA A 43 5.89 -3.18 1.32
N ASP A 44 4.84 -3.67 1.99
CA ASP A 44 4.28 -3.03 3.18
C ASP A 44 5.22 -3.05 4.40
N ILE A 45 6.07 -4.09 4.52
CA ILE A 45 7.17 -4.12 5.51
C ILE A 45 8.18 -3.00 5.20
N ALA A 46 8.57 -2.83 3.94
CA ALA A 46 9.47 -1.75 3.54
C ALA A 46 8.85 -0.37 3.81
N VAL A 47 7.53 -0.20 3.65
CA VAL A 47 6.82 1.01 4.07
C VAL A 47 7.00 1.26 5.58
N GLY A 48 6.78 0.25 6.41
CA GLY A 48 6.92 0.38 7.86
C GLY A 48 8.35 0.62 8.36
N VAL A 49 9.35 -0.05 7.76
CA VAL A 49 10.77 0.03 8.19
C VAL A 49 11.50 1.23 7.62
N LEU A 50 11.15 1.68 6.41
CA LEU A 50 11.92 2.70 5.69
C LEU A 50 11.09 3.95 5.40
N VAL A 51 9.87 3.81 4.85
CA VAL A 51 9.08 4.97 4.39
C VAL A 51 8.59 5.82 5.56
N ILE A 52 7.98 5.20 6.58
CA ILE A 52 7.42 5.93 7.72
C ILE A 52 8.50 6.63 8.56
N PRO A 53 9.64 5.98 8.92
CA PRO A 53 10.73 6.67 9.61
C PRO A 53 11.31 7.83 8.79
N LEU A 54 11.45 7.64 7.47
CA LEU A 54 11.96 8.68 6.59
C LEU A 54 11.00 9.87 6.45
N ALA A 55 9.69 9.61 6.39
CA ALA A 55 8.66 10.66 6.41
C ALA A 55 8.69 11.46 7.72
N ILE A 56 8.90 10.81 8.87
CA ILE A 56 9.09 11.48 10.17
C ILE A 56 10.31 12.40 10.11
N ILE A 57 11.43 11.91 9.61
CA ILE A 57 12.69 12.67 9.50
C ILE A 57 12.52 13.90 8.59
N ILE A 58 11.91 13.74 7.41
CA ILE A 58 11.68 14.83 6.46
C ILE A 58 10.73 15.88 7.05
N ASN A 59 9.69 15.47 7.77
CA ASN A 59 8.72 16.39 8.37
C ASN A 59 9.30 17.17 9.57
N GLN A 60 10.46 16.79 10.11
CA GLN A 60 11.17 17.57 11.14
C GLN A 60 11.95 18.77 10.57
N GLY A 61 12.07 18.90 9.25
CA GLY A 61 12.69 20.07 8.61
C GLY A 61 14.20 20.14 8.80
N LEU A 62 14.92 19.05 8.50
CA LEU A 62 16.38 19.03 8.54
C LEU A 62 17.00 19.97 7.50
N ASN A 63 18.07 20.67 7.90
CA ASN A 63 18.88 21.45 6.97
C ASN A 63 19.87 20.50 6.29
N THR A 64 19.64 20.20 5.01
CA THR A 64 20.43 19.23 4.24
C THR A 64 20.71 19.77 2.84
N GLN A 65 21.70 19.22 2.15
CA GLN A 65 21.92 19.53 0.75
C GLN A 65 20.74 19.06 -0.12
N PHE A 66 20.41 19.82 -1.18
CA PHE A 66 19.28 19.55 -2.07
C PHE A 66 19.27 18.10 -2.60
N TYR A 67 20.44 17.56 -2.97
CA TYR A 67 20.56 16.20 -3.50
C TYR A 67 20.25 15.11 -2.46
N THR A 68 20.66 15.32 -1.21
CA THR A 68 20.32 14.43 -0.10
C THR A 68 18.83 14.46 0.15
N CYS A 69 18.21 15.64 0.13
CA CYS A 69 16.77 15.79 0.25
C CYS A 69 15.98 15.12 -0.90
N LEU A 70 16.47 15.26 -2.13
CA LEU A 70 15.93 14.61 -3.32
C LEU A 70 16.00 13.08 -3.22
N LEU A 71 17.15 12.54 -2.82
CA LEU A 71 17.31 11.11 -2.65
C LEU A 71 16.37 10.55 -1.58
N LEU A 72 16.25 11.23 -0.42
CA LEU A 72 15.36 10.82 0.67
C LEU A 72 13.87 10.90 0.29
N SER A 73 13.46 11.94 -0.44
CA SER A 73 12.08 12.08 -0.92
C SER A 73 11.74 11.09 -2.03
N CYS A 74 12.69 10.83 -2.94
CA CYS A 74 12.54 9.83 -3.99
C CYS A 74 12.50 8.40 -3.42
N LEU A 75 13.24 8.09 -2.34
CA LEU A 75 13.17 6.80 -1.65
C LEU A 75 11.75 6.45 -1.18
N LEU A 76 10.96 7.44 -0.74
CA LEU A 76 9.54 7.25 -0.38
C LEU A 76 8.69 6.77 -1.56
N LEU A 77 8.98 7.25 -2.77
CA LEU A 77 8.26 6.90 -4.00
C LEU A 77 8.80 5.62 -4.64
N ILE A 78 10.12 5.40 -4.57
CA ILE A 78 10.81 4.23 -5.13
C ILE A 78 10.33 2.95 -4.44
N ILE A 79 10.09 2.95 -3.12
CA ILE A 79 9.59 1.78 -2.39
C ILE A 79 8.20 1.31 -2.88
N THR A 80 7.44 2.18 -3.59
CA THR A 80 6.16 1.81 -4.20
C THR A 80 6.25 1.33 -5.65
N GLN A 81 7.38 1.55 -6.35
CA GLN A 81 7.51 1.23 -7.78
C GLN A 81 9.00 1.08 -8.19
N CYS A 82 9.66 0.03 -7.67
CA CYS A 82 11.12 -0.06 -7.56
C CYS A 82 11.93 0.02 -8.87
N SER A 83 11.51 -0.57 -10.00
CA SER A 83 12.47 -0.83 -11.09
C SER A 83 12.65 0.32 -12.08
N ILE A 84 11.56 0.95 -12.52
CA ILE A 84 11.60 2.02 -13.54
C ILE A 84 12.04 3.35 -12.92
N PHE A 85 11.62 3.64 -11.69
CA PHE A 85 12.02 4.88 -11.02
C PHE A 85 13.45 4.86 -10.48
N SER A 86 14.02 3.70 -10.16
CA SER A 86 15.44 3.61 -9.82
C SER A 86 16.32 3.97 -11.03
N LEU A 87 15.95 3.51 -12.23
CA LEU A 87 16.63 3.89 -13.47
C LEU A 87 16.45 5.39 -13.78
N LEU A 88 15.26 5.93 -13.56
CA LEU A 88 14.97 7.36 -13.76
C LEU A 88 15.72 8.25 -12.74
N ALA A 89 15.78 7.86 -11.47
CA ALA A 89 16.50 8.57 -10.42
C ALA A 89 18.01 8.60 -10.69
N ILE A 90 18.60 7.49 -11.17
CA ILE A 90 20.01 7.44 -11.59
C ILE A 90 20.23 8.36 -12.80
N ALA A 91 19.33 8.38 -13.77
CA ALA A 91 19.43 9.26 -14.94
C ALA A 91 19.31 10.74 -14.57
N ILE A 92 18.40 11.08 -13.66
CA ILE A 92 18.20 12.45 -13.14
C ILE A 92 19.40 12.89 -12.29
N ASP A 93 19.93 12.04 -11.40
CA ASP A 93 21.14 12.33 -10.60
C ASP A 93 22.32 12.68 -11.51
N ARG A 94 22.53 11.91 -12.57
CA ARG A 94 23.60 12.15 -13.55
C ARG A 94 23.40 13.44 -14.33
N TYR A 95 22.17 13.73 -14.76
CA TYR A 95 21.84 14.95 -15.50
C TYR A 95 21.99 16.21 -14.65
N LEU A 96 21.49 16.20 -13.42
CA LEU A 96 21.46 17.39 -12.55
C LEU A 96 22.84 17.75 -11.99
N ARG A 97 23.69 16.76 -11.72
CA ARG A 97 25.09 16.95 -11.29
C ARG A 97 25.93 17.70 -12.34
N VAL A 98 25.54 17.61 -13.61
CA VAL A 98 26.18 18.33 -14.72
C VAL A 98 25.63 19.75 -14.88
N LYS A 99 24.40 20.00 -14.43
CA LYS A 99 23.63 21.21 -14.79
C LYS A 99 23.54 22.28 -13.69
N ILE A 100 23.73 21.95 -12.40
CA ILE A 100 23.47 22.89 -11.29
C ILE A 100 24.60 22.88 -10.23
N PRO A 101 25.24 24.02 -9.91
CA PRO A 101 26.20 24.13 -8.82
C PRO A 101 25.47 24.16 -7.45
N THR A 102 25.98 23.40 -6.49
CA THR A 102 25.40 23.12 -5.16
C THR A 102 24.99 24.36 -4.37
N SER A 103 23.72 24.46 -3.97
CA SER A 103 23.19 25.46 -3.01
C SER A 103 22.40 24.75 -1.90
N GLU A 104 22.42 25.28 -0.67
CA GLU A 104 21.67 24.74 0.48
C GLU A 104 20.17 25.07 0.37
N ILE A 105 19.29 24.08 0.60
CA ILE A 105 17.83 24.20 0.50
C ILE A 105 17.18 23.53 1.72
N VAL A 106 16.15 24.14 2.28
CA VAL A 106 15.33 23.56 3.36
C VAL A 106 14.54 22.37 2.82
N CYS A 107 14.76 21.18 3.40
CA CYS A 107 14.25 19.93 2.88
C CYS A 107 12.75 19.76 3.17
N GLN A 108 11.90 19.98 2.16
CA GLN A 108 10.46 19.72 2.23
C GLN A 108 10.02 18.92 1.00
N PHE A 109 9.15 17.94 1.20
CA PHE A 109 8.64 17.05 0.14
C PHE A 109 8.12 17.81 -1.09
N THR A 110 7.40 18.92 -0.87
CA THR A 110 6.83 19.78 -1.93
C THR A 110 7.85 20.65 -2.66
N ALA A 111 9.05 20.85 -2.10
CA ALA A 111 10.13 21.62 -2.73
C ALA A 111 10.96 20.77 -3.71
N VAL A 112 10.79 19.45 -3.65
CA VAL A 112 11.62 18.46 -4.33
C VAL A 112 10.81 17.63 -5.32
N MET A 113 9.60 17.23 -4.93
CA MET A 113 8.66 16.55 -5.80
C MET A 113 7.76 17.57 -6.49
N SER A 114 7.91 17.71 -7.80
CA SER A 114 7.09 18.62 -8.57
C SER A 114 5.63 18.15 -8.63
N MET A 115 4.71 19.09 -8.46
CA MET A 115 3.28 18.79 -8.31
C MET A 115 2.65 18.27 -9.61
N ASP A 116 3.18 18.68 -10.77
CA ASP A 116 2.79 18.13 -12.08
C ASP A 116 3.09 16.62 -12.18
N TYR A 117 4.24 16.17 -11.67
CA TYR A 117 4.55 14.74 -11.56
C TYR A 117 3.59 14.02 -10.60
N MET A 118 3.32 14.58 -9.42
CA MET A 118 2.42 13.98 -8.43
C MET A 118 0.96 13.88 -8.94
N VAL A 119 0.52 14.84 -9.76
CA VAL A 119 -0.85 14.90 -10.27
C VAL A 119 -1.01 14.10 -11.56
N TYR A 120 -0.24 14.39 -12.61
CA TYR A 120 -0.47 13.79 -13.92
C TYR A 120 0.08 12.38 -14.01
N PHE A 121 1.33 12.19 -13.60
CA PHE A 121 1.97 10.89 -13.70
C PHE A 121 1.49 9.98 -12.57
N ASN A 122 1.69 10.38 -11.31
CA ASN A 122 1.41 9.52 -10.18
C ASN A 122 -0.12 9.34 -9.97
N PHE A 123 -0.89 10.41 -9.83
CA PHE A 123 -2.32 10.27 -9.56
C PHE A 123 -3.13 9.78 -10.77
N PHE A 124 -3.08 10.48 -11.91
CA PHE A 124 -3.93 10.08 -13.05
C PHE A 124 -3.46 8.79 -13.72
N ALA A 125 -2.17 8.64 -14.02
CA ALA A 125 -1.68 7.47 -14.75
C ALA A 125 -1.48 6.23 -13.86
N TRP A 126 -0.97 6.39 -12.64
CA TRP A 126 -0.62 5.24 -11.78
C TRP A 126 -1.63 4.93 -10.66
N VAL A 127 -2.59 5.82 -10.38
CA VAL A 127 -3.64 5.58 -9.37
C VAL A 127 -5.02 5.48 -10.01
N VAL A 128 -5.47 6.51 -10.74
CA VAL A 128 -6.81 6.54 -11.33
C VAL A 128 -6.97 5.48 -12.42
N ALA A 129 -6.06 5.40 -13.38
CA ALA A 129 -6.18 4.43 -14.47
C ALA A 129 -6.17 2.96 -14.00
N PRO A 130 -5.29 2.52 -13.07
CA PRO A 130 -5.39 1.17 -12.51
C PRO A 130 -6.66 0.95 -11.68
N LEU A 131 -7.11 1.94 -10.90
CA LEU A 131 -8.35 1.83 -10.13
C LEU A 131 -9.58 1.68 -11.01
N THR A 132 -9.68 2.44 -12.11
CA THR A 132 -10.81 2.33 -13.04
C THR A 132 -10.83 0.97 -13.73
N ILE A 133 -9.66 0.46 -14.16
CA ILE A 133 -9.53 -0.89 -14.71
C ILE A 133 -9.95 -1.95 -13.68
N MET A 134 -9.47 -1.86 -12.44
CA MET A 134 -9.85 -2.80 -11.38
C MET A 134 -11.36 -2.78 -11.11
N ILE A 135 -11.96 -1.59 -11.02
CA ILE A 135 -13.41 -1.45 -10.81
C ILE A 135 -14.18 -2.10 -11.97
N ALA A 136 -13.78 -1.85 -13.22
CA ALA A 136 -14.40 -2.46 -14.39
C ALA A 136 -14.30 -3.99 -14.37
N LEU A 137 -13.12 -4.54 -14.11
CA LEU A 137 -12.90 -5.98 -14.02
C LEU A 137 -13.71 -6.63 -12.90
N TYR A 138 -13.76 -6.01 -11.71
CA TYR A 138 -14.60 -6.53 -10.62
C TYR A 138 -16.09 -6.46 -10.97
N ALA A 139 -16.55 -5.38 -11.62
CA ALA A 139 -17.92 -5.26 -12.08
C ALA A 139 -18.28 -6.38 -13.08
N GLU A 140 -17.38 -6.67 -14.03
CA GLU A 140 -17.53 -7.80 -14.96
C GLU A 140 -17.56 -9.15 -14.24
N VAL A 141 -16.65 -9.38 -13.28
CA VAL A 141 -16.64 -10.61 -12.46
C VAL A 141 -17.95 -10.76 -11.70
N PHE A 142 -18.44 -9.70 -11.05
CA PHE A 142 -19.72 -9.74 -10.35
C PHE A 142 -20.90 -10.00 -11.28
N TRP A 143 -20.90 -9.36 -12.46
CA TRP A 143 -21.92 -9.55 -13.47
C TRP A 143 -21.91 -10.99 -14.01
N LEU A 144 -20.74 -11.52 -14.36
CA LEU A 144 -20.57 -12.89 -14.83
C LEU A 144 -21.02 -13.92 -13.80
N ILE A 145 -20.60 -13.77 -12.53
CA ILE A 145 -21.01 -14.68 -11.46
C ILE A 145 -22.53 -14.64 -11.25
N ARG A 146 -23.15 -13.45 -11.24
CA ARG A 146 -24.61 -13.32 -11.11
C ARG A 146 -25.35 -13.91 -12.30
N ARG A 147 -24.87 -13.66 -13.52
CA ARG A 147 -25.44 -14.20 -14.76
C ARG A 147 -25.37 -15.72 -14.79
N GLN A 148 -24.24 -16.30 -14.38
CA GLN A 148 -24.05 -17.75 -14.32
C GLN A 148 -24.87 -18.40 -13.19
N LEU A 149 -24.98 -17.77 -12.02
CA LEU A 149 -25.87 -18.23 -10.95
C LEU A 149 -27.34 -18.23 -11.39
N ASN A 150 -27.82 -17.16 -12.02
CA ASN A 150 -29.20 -17.08 -12.52
C ASN A 150 -29.50 -18.09 -13.64
N ARG A 151 -28.51 -18.41 -14.49
CA ARG A 151 -28.65 -19.44 -15.54
C ARG A 151 -28.58 -20.87 -14.99
N ARG A 152 -27.76 -21.14 -13.97
CA ARG A 152 -27.51 -22.50 -13.43
C ARG A 152 -28.30 -22.85 -12.17
N ALA A 153 -29.07 -21.94 -11.58
CA ALA A 153 -30.03 -22.24 -10.51
C ALA A 153 -31.02 -23.38 -10.86
N LYS A 154 -31.06 -23.82 -12.13
CA LYS A 154 -31.88 -24.93 -12.63
C LYS A 154 -31.13 -26.26 -12.87
N ALA A 155 -29.81 -26.38 -12.66
CA ALA A 155 -29.05 -27.51 -13.24
C ALA A 155 -28.15 -28.35 -12.30
N THR A 156 -27.46 -27.84 -11.26
CA THR A 156 -26.62 -28.69 -10.36
C THR A 156 -26.21 -27.98 -9.05
N ALA A 157 -26.31 -28.68 -7.91
CA ALA A 157 -25.98 -28.14 -6.57
C ALA A 157 -24.48 -27.81 -6.37
N ASP A 158 -23.57 -28.59 -7.00
CA ASP A 158 -22.13 -28.38 -6.88
C ASP A 158 -21.64 -27.10 -7.58
N GLY A 159 -22.24 -26.77 -8.73
CA GLY A 159 -21.93 -25.54 -9.46
C GLY A 159 -22.30 -24.29 -8.66
N GLU A 160 -23.50 -24.27 -8.05
CA GLU A 160 -23.93 -23.15 -7.21
C GLU A 160 -22.99 -22.94 -6.01
N ARG A 161 -22.57 -24.04 -5.37
CA ARG A 161 -21.63 -24.00 -4.23
C ARG A 161 -20.26 -23.44 -4.64
N TYR A 162 -19.77 -23.77 -5.83
CA TYR A 162 -18.54 -23.21 -6.38
C TYR A 162 -18.65 -21.68 -6.58
N TYR A 163 -19.64 -21.21 -7.33
CA TYR A 163 -19.80 -19.76 -7.61
C TYR A 163 -20.04 -18.93 -6.35
N ARG A 164 -20.75 -19.48 -5.34
CA ARG A 164 -20.93 -18.81 -4.06
C ARG A 164 -19.62 -18.64 -3.29
N LYS A 165 -18.67 -19.58 -3.41
CA LYS A 165 -17.31 -19.44 -2.87
C LYS A 165 -16.52 -18.36 -3.63
N GLU A 166 -16.53 -18.40 -4.96
CA GLU A 166 -15.87 -17.40 -5.81
C GLU A 166 -16.41 -15.99 -5.56
N LEU A 167 -17.74 -15.83 -5.41
CA LEU A 167 -18.37 -14.56 -5.05
C LEU A 167 -17.87 -14.03 -3.70
N LYS A 168 -17.68 -14.91 -2.73
CA LYS A 168 -17.19 -14.53 -1.39
C LYS A 168 -15.73 -14.08 -1.44
N LEU A 169 -14.90 -14.71 -2.27
CA LEU A 169 -13.53 -14.29 -2.54
C LEU A 169 -13.51 -12.93 -3.26
N ALA A 170 -14.28 -12.77 -4.34
CA ALA A 170 -14.39 -11.52 -5.09
C ALA A 170 -14.85 -10.35 -4.21
N LYS A 171 -15.86 -10.54 -3.34
CA LYS A 171 -16.27 -9.52 -2.35
C LYS A 171 -15.16 -9.13 -1.38
N SER A 172 -14.33 -10.09 -0.98
CA SER A 172 -13.18 -9.80 -0.12
C SER A 172 -12.13 -8.98 -0.86
N LEU A 173 -11.82 -9.31 -2.12
CA LEU A 173 -10.81 -8.60 -2.90
C LEU A 173 -11.30 -7.20 -3.31
N ALA A 174 -12.57 -7.04 -3.67
CA ALA A 174 -13.18 -5.74 -3.94
C ALA A 174 -13.15 -4.81 -2.71
N LEU A 175 -13.31 -5.36 -1.49
CA LEU A 175 -13.13 -4.60 -0.26
C LEU A 175 -11.68 -4.09 -0.11
N VAL A 176 -10.67 -4.89 -0.46
CA VAL A 176 -9.26 -4.45 -0.42
C VAL A 176 -9.06 -3.26 -1.36
N VAL A 177 -9.58 -3.32 -2.58
CA VAL A 177 -9.49 -2.21 -3.54
C VAL A 177 -10.21 -0.95 -3.04
N PHE A 178 -11.39 -1.11 -2.43
CA PHE A 178 -12.12 0.00 -1.83
C PHE A 178 -11.34 0.65 -0.67
N LEU A 179 -10.77 -0.16 0.22
CA LEU A 179 -9.94 0.34 1.32
C LEU A 179 -8.69 1.05 0.83
N PHE A 180 -8.04 0.53 -0.23
CA PHE A 180 -6.92 1.21 -0.89
C PHE A 180 -7.33 2.59 -1.41
N ALA A 181 -8.46 2.68 -2.12
CA ALA A 181 -8.97 3.97 -2.62
C ALA A 181 -9.27 4.94 -1.47
N LEU A 182 -9.94 4.48 -0.40
CA LEU A 182 -10.20 5.31 0.77
C LEU A 182 -8.91 5.83 1.42
N CYS A 183 -7.87 5.01 1.47
CA CYS A 183 -6.61 5.38 2.13
C CYS A 183 -5.78 6.37 1.30
N TRP A 184 -5.78 6.23 -0.03
CA TRP A 184 -4.89 6.98 -0.93
C TRP A 184 -5.55 8.18 -1.60
N LEU A 185 -6.85 8.14 -1.92
CA LEU A 185 -7.52 9.26 -2.61
C LEU A 185 -7.46 10.59 -1.83
N PRO A 186 -7.58 10.65 -0.49
CA PRO A 186 -7.53 11.91 0.23
C PRO A 186 -6.25 12.70 -0.03
N ILE A 187 -5.08 12.04 0.04
CA ILE A 187 -3.78 12.70 -0.17
C ILE A 187 -3.61 13.17 -1.62
N HIS A 188 -4.07 12.39 -2.60
CA HIS A 188 -4.02 12.81 -4.00
C HIS A 188 -4.98 13.96 -4.31
N ILE A 189 -6.19 13.96 -3.74
CA ILE A 189 -7.14 15.06 -3.89
C ILE A 189 -6.54 16.36 -3.32
N MET A 190 -5.90 16.29 -2.14
CA MET A 190 -5.21 17.45 -1.56
C MET A 190 -4.06 17.96 -2.42
N ASN A 191 -3.27 17.06 -3.03
CA ASN A 191 -2.23 17.44 -3.97
C ASN A 191 -2.81 18.12 -5.21
N CYS A 192 -3.93 17.62 -5.75
CA CYS A 192 -4.65 18.27 -6.85
C CYS A 192 -5.16 19.66 -6.46
N ILE A 193 -5.75 19.83 -5.27
CA ILE A 193 -6.22 21.15 -4.79
C ILE A 193 -5.06 22.12 -4.68
N THR A 194 -3.95 21.70 -4.06
CA THR A 194 -2.75 22.53 -3.89
C THR A 194 -2.13 22.93 -5.24
N PHE A 195 -2.23 22.06 -6.26
CA PHE A 195 -1.69 22.30 -7.59
C PHE A 195 -2.59 23.18 -8.46
N PHE A 196 -3.87 22.82 -8.59
CA PHE A 196 -4.81 23.50 -9.50
C PHE A 196 -5.39 24.78 -8.91
N CYS A 197 -5.54 24.86 -7.59
CA CYS A 197 -6.02 26.05 -6.89
C CYS A 197 -4.88 26.72 -6.11
N LYS A 198 -4.11 27.58 -6.78
CA LYS A 198 -2.99 28.31 -6.14
C LYS A 198 -3.42 29.24 -4.99
N SER A 199 -4.68 29.66 -4.95
CA SER A 199 -5.27 30.47 -3.88
C SER A 199 -5.80 29.64 -2.70
N CYS A 200 -5.94 28.31 -2.87
CA CYS A 200 -6.40 27.41 -1.82
C CYS A 200 -5.20 26.95 -0.98
N GLN A 201 -5.13 27.38 0.27
CA GLN A 201 -4.17 26.81 1.22
C GLN A 201 -4.78 25.61 1.94
N VAL A 202 -4.29 24.41 1.64
CA VAL A 202 -4.66 23.21 2.39
C VAL A 202 -3.96 23.27 3.75
N PRO A 203 -4.72 23.28 4.87
CA PRO A 203 -4.11 23.34 6.18
C PRO A 203 -3.23 22.12 6.47
N LYS A 204 -2.10 22.32 7.17
CA LYS A 204 -1.14 21.24 7.47
C LYS A 204 -1.78 20.05 8.19
N TYR A 205 -2.78 20.27 9.05
CA TYR A 205 -3.46 19.17 9.76
C TYR A 205 -4.26 18.27 8.81
N ILE A 206 -4.86 18.81 7.75
CA ILE A 206 -5.56 18.04 6.71
C ILE A 206 -4.56 17.21 5.90
N MET A 207 -3.39 17.78 5.58
CA MET A 207 -2.29 17.05 4.95
C MET A 207 -1.82 15.87 5.81
N TYR A 208 -1.62 16.09 7.12
CA TYR A 208 -1.24 15.02 8.04
C TYR A 208 -2.28 13.91 8.13
N VAL A 209 -3.58 14.23 8.10
CA VAL A 209 -4.65 13.22 8.04
C VAL A 209 -4.52 12.37 6.78
N GLY A 210 -4.24 12.97 5.62
CA GLY A 210 -4.02 12.22 4.37
C GLY A 210 -2.79 11.32 4.41
N ILE A 211 -1.69 11.81 4.99
CA ILE A 211 -0.46 11.02 5.17
C ILE A 211 -0.71 9.84 6.11
N PHE A 212 -1.39 10.05 7.24
CA PHE A 212 -1.76 8.95 8.13
C PHE A 212 -2.65 7.93 7.42
N MET A 213 -3.64 8.41 6.67
CA MET A 213 -4.57 7.55 5.94
C MET A 213 -3.85 6.67 4.91
N SER A 214 -2.87 7.22 4.18
CA SER A 214 -2.07 6.45 3.23
C SER A 214 -1.17 5.42 3.91
N HIS A 215 -0.56 5.73 5.06
CA HIS A 215 0.28 4.79 5.81
C HIS A 215 -0.53 3.68 6.51
N VAL A 216 -1.74 3.99 7.00
CA VAL A 216 -2.64 3.00 7.62
C VAL A 216 -3.01 1.89 6.63
N ASN A 217 -3.03 2.16 5.32
CA ASN A 217 -3.29 1.16 4.29
C ASN A 217 -2.42 -0.10 4.43
N SER A 218 -1.11 0.08 4.66
CA SER A 218 -0.16 -1.03 4.82
C SER A 218 -0.43 -1.87 6.08
N ALA A 219 -1.02 -1.29 7.12
CA ALA A 219 -1.41 -2.00 8.34
C ALA A 219 -2.78 -2.71 8.23
N LEU A 220 -3.66 -2.29 7.32
CA LEU A 220 -4.99 -2.88 7.14
C LEU A 220 -4.96 -4.21 6.37
N ASN A 221 -3.98 -4.44 5.51
CA ASN A 221 -3.90 -5.63 4.66
C ASN A 221 -3.92 -6.95 5.47
N PRO A 222 -3.08 -7.14 6.51
CA PRO A 222 -3.13 -8.33 7.38
C PRO A 222 -4.49 -8.53 8.07
N MET A 223 -5.15 -7.45 8.50
CA MET A 223 -6.46 -7.52 9.14
C MET A 223 -7.51 -8.05 8.16
N VAL A 224 -7.55 -7.52 6.94
CA VAL A 224 -8.48 -7.98 5.91
C VAL A 224 -8.30 -9.47 5.65
N TYR A 225 -7.06 -9.96 5.56
CA TYR A 225 -6.78 -11.39 5.36
C TYR A 225 -7.26 -12.24 6.56
N ALA A 226 -6.99 -11.80 7.79
CA ALA A 226 -7.41 -12.49 9.00
C ALA A 226 -8.94 -12.61 9.14
N PHE A 227 -9.69 -11.57 8.76
CA PHE A 227 -11.16 -11.60 8.85
C PHE A 227 -11.83 -12.29 7.68
N ARG A 228 -11.28 -12.19 6.46
CA ARG A 228 -11.95 -12.63 5.24
C ARG A 228 -11.47 -13.98 4.71
N ILE A 229 -10.20 -14.33 4.90
CA ILE A 229 -9.62 -15.56 4.36
C ILE A 229 -9.61 -16.64 5.43
N LYS A 230 -10.58 -17.57 5.37
CA LYS A 230 -10.75 -18.64 6.38
C LYS A 230 -9.47 -19.47 6.58
N ARG A 231 -8.78 -19.84 5.50
CA ARG A 231 -7.53 -20.64 5.56
C ARG A 231 -6.40 -19.86 6.25
N PHE A 232 -6.28 -18.57 5.96
CA PHE A 232 -5.30 -17.68 6.59
C PHE A 232 -5.57 -17.57 8.10
N ARG A 233 -6.83 -17.29 8.49
CA ARG A 233 -7.25 -17.22 9.90
C ARG A 233 -6.92 -18.49 10.69
N ILE A 234 -7.22 -19.67 10.12
CA ILE A 234 -6.91 -20.95 10.77
C ILE A 234 -5.40 -21.10 10.96
N SER A 235 -4.61 -20.72 9.96
CA SER A 235 -3.15 -20.81 10.00
C SER A 235 -2.55 -19.86 11.05
N VAL A 236 -3.06 -18.63 11.14
CA VAL A 236 -2.67 -17.68 12.20
C VAL A 236 -2.93 -18.29 13.57
N VAL A 237 -4.13 -18.81 13.84
CA VAL A 237 -4.46 -19.41 15.14
C VAL A 237 -3.55 -20.62 15.45
N GLN A 238 -3.25 -21.45 14.46
CA GLN A 238 -2.35 -22.61 14.62
C GLN A 238 -0.91 -22.19 14.96
N ILE A 239 -0.39 -21.16 14.28
CA ILE A 239 0.95 -20.63 14.52
C ILE A 239 1.01 -19.93 15.88
N THR A 240 0.04 -19.08 16.22
CA THR A 240 0.00 -18.42 17.54
C THR A 240 -0.10 -19.44 18.67
N LYS A 241 -0.91 -20.49 18.53
CA LYS A 241 -0.97 -21.58 19.52
C LYS A 241 0.35 -22.33 19.65
N ARG A 242 1.05 -22.61 18.56
CA ARG A 242 2.39 -23.24 18.60
C ARG A 242 3.42 -22.33 19.25
N CYS A 243 3.48 -21.04 18.91
CA CYS A 243 4.39 -20.09 19.54
C CYS A 243 4.10 -19.88 21.04
N MET A 244 2.83 -19.86 21.44
CA MET A 244 2.45 -19.79 22.87
C MET A 244 2.69 -21.10 23.63
N SER A 245 2.67 -22.25 22.93
CA SER A 245 3.02 -23.56 23.51
C SER A 245 4.54 -23.76 23.60
N CYS A 246 5.33 -23.08 22.76
CA CYS A 246 6.78 -22.98 22.89
C CYS A 246 7.20 -21.93 23.95
N ARG A 247 6.50 -21.82 25.08
CA ARG A 247 7.08 -21.16 26.25
C ARG A 247 8.33 -21.97 26.63
N PRO A 248 9.51 -21.35 26.76
CA PRO A 248 10.64 -22.02 27.37
C PRO A 248 10.20 -22.42 28.78
N GLY A 249 10.47 -23.67 29.16
CA GLY A 249 10.41 -24.03 30.57
C GLY A 249 11.25 -23.01 31.34
N GLU A 250 10.61 -22.32 32.28
CA GLU A 250 11.24 -21.50 33.31
C GLU A 250 12.15 -22.38 34.22
N PRO A 251 13.06 -21.74 34.98
CA PRO A 251 14.53 -21.89 34.94
C PRO A 251 15.12 -23.19 35.50
#